data_AF-A0A480BSW7-F1
#
_entry.id   AF-A0A480BSW7-F1
#
_cell.length_a   1.000
_cell.length_b   1.000
_cell.length_c   1.000
_cell.angle_alpha   90.00
_cell.angle_beta   90.00
_cell.angle_gamma   90.00
#
_symmetry.space_group_name_H-M   'P 1'
#
loop_
_entity.id
_entity.type
_entity.pdbx_description
1 polymer ?
#
loop_
_entity_poly.entity_id
_entity_poly.type
_entity_poly.pdbx_seq_one_letter_code
_entity_poly.pdbx_strand_id
1 'polypeptide(L)'
;MPLARHRLHLIAQTAIHLPDYAGSMWRGALGHSLRRTVCVTGERHCPDCLLYRSCIYPYVFDTPPPERTEKLRKYPAAPHPFVIEPWPGCRNVAPGEAFGVDLVLIGRGRSQLAYFIEALRRAGQSGIGKGAAQGAGRYVLAGVEQERAAGWQRIYTTGGRLESHAAQMPSIPPLPMGLVRVELLT
;
A
#
# COMPACT_ATOMS: atom_id res chain seq x y z
N MET A 1 11.53 -14.19 3.58
CA MET A 1 11.68 -12.71 3.68
C MET A 1 10.62 -12.20 4.66
N PRO A 2 10.95 -11.30 5.60
CA PRO A 2 9.97 -10.85 6.59
C PRO A 2 8.90 -9.96 5.92
N LEU A 3 7.69 -10.02 6.45
CA LEU A 3 6.56 -9.17 6.02
C LEU A 3 5.91 -8.53 7.23
N ALA A 4 5.23 -7.41 7.00
CA ALA A 4 4.41 -6.75 8.02
C ALA A 4 3.05 -6.43 7.40
N ARG A 5 1.98 -6.92 8.02
CA ARG A 5 0.60 -6.68 7.59
C ARG A 5 -0.02 -5.58 8.43
N HIS A 6 -0.73 -4.68 7.78
CA HIS A 6 -1.36 -3.53 8.40
C HIS A 6 -2.81 -3.43 7.97
N ARG A 7 -3.69 -3.04 8.89
CA ARG A 7 -5.09 -2.71 8.63
C ARG A 7 -5.27 -1.21 8.72
N LEU A 8 -5.67 -0.59 7.62
CA LEU A 8 -5.96 0.84 7.58
C LEU A 8 -7.46 1.02 7.71
N HIS A 9 -7.86 1.65 8.82
CA HIS A 9 -9.25 1.95 9.13
C HIS A 9 -9.60 3.33 8.59
N LEU A 10 -10.62 3.38 7.75
CA LEU A 10 -11.00 4.57 6.99
C LEU A 10 -12.45 4.93 7.25
N ILE A 11 -12.77 6.22 7.21
CA ILE A 11 -14.15 6.73 7.32
C ILE A 11 -14.43 7.61 6.11
N ALA A 12 -15.46 7.26 5.34
CA ALA A 12 -15.85 8.03 4.16
C ALA A 12 -16.36 9.42 4.56
N GLN A 13 -15.87 10.47 3.91
CA GLN A 13 -16.38 11.85 4.07
C GLN A 13 -17.38 12.22 3.00
N THR A 14 -17.30 11.57 1.85
CA THR A 14 -18.24 11.68 0.72
C THR A 14 -18.54 10.27 0.23
N ALA A 15 -19.58 10.10 -0.58
CA ALA A 15 -19.87 8.81 -1.20
C ALA A 15 -18.64 8.28 -1.97
N ILE A 16 -18.36 6.99 -1.81
CA ILE A 16 -17.26 6.30 -2.49
C ILE A 16 -17.81 5.12 -3.28
N HIS A 17 -17.50 5.10 -4.57
CA HIS A 17 -17.82 3.99 -5.46
C HIS A 17 -16.52 3.32 -5.91
N LEU A 18 -16.24 2.15 -5.33
CA LEU A 18 -15.08 1.36 -5.68
C LEU A 18 -15.39 0.45 -6.88
N PRO A 19 -14.49 0.35 -7.88
CA PRO A 19 -14.66 -0.61 -8.96
C PRO A 19 -14.48 -2.05 -8.43
N ASP A 20 -14.95 -3.03 -9.20
CA ASP A 20 -14.83 -4.45 -8.82
C ASP A 20 -13.36 -4.85 -8.58
N TYR A 21 -12.44 -4.24 -9.32
CA TYR A 21 -10.99 -4.35 -9.12
C TYR A 21 -10.41 -3.16 -8.34
N ALA A 22 -10.91 -2.92 -7.13
CA ALA A 22 -10.52 -1.77 -6.29
C ALA A 22 -9.01 -1.72 -5.99
N GLY A 23 -8.29 -2.85 -6.05
CA GLY A 23 -6.84 -2.89 -5.83
C GLY A 23 -6.05 -2.01 -6.79
N SER A 24 -6.39 -1.96 -8.08
CA SER A 24 -5.69 -1.11 -9.07
C SER A 24 -5.90 0.37 -8.79
N MET A 25 -7.12 0.75 -8.40
CA MET A 25 -7.46 2.11 -7.99
C MET A 25 -6.67 2.53 -6.75
N TRP A 26 -6.59 1.66 -5.74
CA TRP A 26 -5.81 1.91 -4.53
C TRP A 26 -4.32 2.08 -4.83
N ARG A 27 -3.75 1.24 -5.70
CA ARG A 27 -2.36 1.36 -6.16
C ARG A 27 -2.13 2.69 -6.89
N GLY A 28 -3.05 3.10 -7.76
CA GLY A 28 -2.98 4.38 -8.46
C GLY A 28 -3.03 5.58 -7.52
N ALA A 29 -3.97 5.58 -6.57
CA ALA A 29 -4.11 6.61 -5.56
C ALA A 29 -2.85 6.73 -4.67
N LEU A 30 -2.32 5.59 -4.22
CA LEU A 30 -1.06 5.52 -3.48
C LEU A 30 0.10 6.09 -4.30
N GLY A 31 0.28 5.66 -5.55
CA GLY A 31 1.39 6.11 -6.39
C GLY A 31 1.36 7.61 -6.64
N HIS A 32 0.21 8.13 -7.06
CA HIS A 32 0.04 9.57 -7.31
C HIS A 32 0.30 10.41 -6.06
N SER A 33 -0.29 10.00 -4.93
CA SER A 33 -0.14 10.70 -3.67
C SER A 33 1.29 10.60 -3.11
N LEU A 34 1.92 9.42 -3.20
CA LEU A 34 3.30 9.24 -2.77
C LEU A 34 4.24 10.12 -3.59
N ARG A 35 4.12 10.13 -4.92
CA ARG A 35 4.92 11.01 -5.79
C ARG A 35 4.78 12.47 -5.37
N ARG A 36 3.55 12.96 -5.18
CA ARG A 36 3.28 14.33 -4.70
C ARG A 36 3.83 14.61 -3.31
N THR A 37 3.94 13.59 -2.47
CA THR A 37 4.44 13.73 -1.09
C THR A 37 5.97 13.82 -1.03
N VAL A 38 6.68 13.11 -1.92
CA VAL A 38 8.13 12.90 -1.80
C VAL A 38 8.97 13.51 -2.93
N CYS A 39 8.35 13.88 -4.05
CA CYS A 39 9.07 14.45 -5.18
C CYS A 39 9.47 15.90 -4.90
N VAL A 40 10.74 16.10 -4.56
CA VAL A 40 11.31 17.43 -4.28
C VAL A 40 11.83 18.15 -5.52
N THR A 41 12.15 17.42 -6.60
CA THR A 41 12.72 17.98 -7.83
C THR A 41 11.67 18.42 -8.84
N GLY A 42 10.45 17.88 -8.76
CA GLY A 42 9.40 18.10 -9.75
C GLY A 42 9.66 17.44 -11.11
N GLU A 43 10.69 16.59 -11.23
CA GLU A 43 11.10 15.97 -12.49
C GLU A 43 9.96 15.14 -13.10
N ARG A 44 9.80 15.23 -14.44
CA ARG A 44 8.73 14.53 -15.17
C ARG A 44 9.02 13.04 -15.29
N HIS A 45 10.28 12.68 -15.54
CA HIS A 45 10.74 11.30 -15.67
C HIS A 45 11.65 10.92 -14.51
N CYS A 46 11.20 9.97 -13.68
CA CYS A 46 11.97 9.52 -12.52
C CYS A 46 13.37 8.97 -12.89
N PRO A 47 13.57 8.22 -13.99
CA PRO A 47 14.90 7.73 -14.39
C PRO A 47 15.95 8.82 -14.64
N ASP A 48 15.53 10.01 -15.07
CA ASP A 48 16.43 11.14 -15.36
C ASP A 48 16.76 11.97 -14.10
N CYS A 49 16.09 11.68 -12.98
CA CYS A 49 16.22 12.45 -11.75
C CYS A 49 17.50 12.09 -10.99
N LEU A 50 18.20 13.12 -10.49
CA LEU A 50 19.36 12.98 -9.61
C LEU A 50 19.14 12.02 -8.42
N LEU A 51 17.90 11.96 -7.92
CA LEU A 51 17.54 11.15 -6.75
C LEU A 51 17.00 9.75 -7.10
N TYR A 52 17.02 9.32 -8.37
CA TYR A 52 16.32 8.11 -8.84
C TYR A 52 16.53 6.88 -7.93
N ARG A 53 17.78 6.58 -7.55
CA ARG A 53 18.11 5.39 -6.74
C ARG A 53 17.94 5.56 -5.23
N SER A 54 17.80 6.79 -4.76
CA SER A 54 17.67 7.12 -3.33
C SER A 54 16.25 7.52 -2.96
N CYS A 55 15.42 7.87 -3.94
CA CYS A 55 14.05 8.30 -3.73
C CYS A 55 13.15 7.10 -3.43
N ILE A 56 12.25 7.30 -2.46
CA ILE A 56 11.29 6.29 -2.05
C ILE A 56 10.29 5.94 -3.16
N TYR A 57 9.90 6.91 -4.01
CA TYR A 57 8.92 6.66 -5.06
C TYR A 57 9.43 5.65 -6.10
N PRO A 58 10.59 5.83 -6.76
CA PRO A 58 11.16 4.82 -7.66
C PRO A 58 11.43 3.50 -6.95
N TYR A 59 11.86 3.51 -5.69
CA TYR A 59 12.03 2.26 -4.93
C TYR A 59 10.71 1.46 -4.81
N VAL A 60 9.57 2.13 -4.63
CA VAL A 60 8.27 1.48 -4.47
C VAL A 60 7.63 1.12 -5.82
N PHE A 61 7.68 2.01 -6.81
CA PHE A 61 6.89 1.92 -8.05
C PHE A 61 7.67 1.63 -9.33
N ASP A 62 8.95 1.96 -9.40
CA ASP A 62 9.79 1.62 -10.57
C ASP A 62 10.63 0.36 -10.30
N THR A 63 10.92 0.11 -9.01
CA THR A 63 11.69 -1.01 -8.48
C THR A 63 12.92 -1.38 -9.33
N PRO A 64 13.84 -0.42 -9.58
CA PRO A 64 14.98 -0.65 -10.45
C PRO A 64 15.84 -1.81 -9.92
N PRO A 65 16.27 -2.75 -10.77
CA PRO A 65 17.13 -3.84 -10.35
C PRO A 65 18.46 -3.30 -9.79
N PRO A 66 19.09 -4.00 -8.82
CA PRO A 66 20.40 -3.61 -8.31
C PRO A 66 21.44 -3.67 -9.43
N GLU A 67 22.34 -2.68 -9.48
CA GLU A 67 23.33 -2.49 -10.56
C GLU A 67 24.29 -3.67 -10.77
N ARG A 68 24.42 -4.58 -9.79
CA ARG A 68 25.39 -5.68 -9.79
C ARG A 68 24.75 -7.04 -9.48
N THR A 69 23.65 -7.40 -10.16
CA THR A 69 23.01 -8.71 -9.95
C THR A 69 23.14 -9.60 -11.18
N GLU A 70 23.74 -10.79 -11.02
CA GLU A 70 23.77 -11.84 -12.06
C GLU A 70 22.38 -12.49 -12.27
N LYS A 71 21.51 -12.42 -11.26
CA LYS A 71 20.12 -12.89 -11.29
C LYS A 71 19.15 -11.73 -11.53
N LEU A 72 18.03 -11.99 -12.21
CA LEU A 72 16.98 -11.01 -12.63
C LEU A 72 17.32 -10.11 -13.83
N ARG A 73 18.40 -10.34 -14.58
CA ARG A 73 18.72 -9.61 -15.84
C ARG A 73 17.59 -9.57 -16.88
N LYS A 74 16.67 -10.55 -16.86
CA LYS A 74 15.53 -10.64 -17.78
C LYS A 74 14.27 -9.90 -17.31
N TYR A 75 14.25 -9.39 -16.07
CA TYR A 75 13.10 -8.68 -15.52
C TYR A 75 13.42 -7.19 -15.43
N PRO A 76 12.60 -6.30 -16.04
CA PRO A 76 12.87 -4.87 -16.07
C PRO A 76 12.75 -4.20 -14.69
N ALA A 77 12.06 -4.86 -13.74
CA ALA A 77 11.83 -4.36 -12.40
C ALA A 77 11.74 -5.50 -11.37
N ALA A 78 12.21 -5.25 -10.14
CA ALA A 78 11.95 -6.15 -9.02
C ALA A 78 10.47 -6.08 -8.59
N PRO A 79 9.93 -7.09 -7.89
CA PRO A 79 8.56 -7.02 -7.37
C PRO A 79 8.38 -5.80 -6.45
N HIS A 80 7.24 -5.12 -6.58
CA HIS A 80 6.89 -4.02 -5.69
C HIS A 80 6.89 -4.48 -4.23
N PRO A 81 7.46 -3.69 -3.30
CA PRO A 81 7.65 -4.11 -1.92
C PRO A 81 6.37 -4.01 -1.08
N PHE A 82 5.20 -4.09 -1.72
CA PHE A 82 3.90 -4.01 -1.05
C PHE A 82 2.77 -4.73 -1.80
N VAL A 83 1.76 -5.14 -1.03
CA VAL A 83 0.45 -5.58 -1.51
C VAL A 83 -0.61 -4.69 -0.86
N ILE A 84 -1.65 -4.33 -1.60
CA ILE A 84 -2.77 -3.53 -1.09
C ILE A 84 -4.07 -4.29 -1.39
N GLU A 85 -4.84 -4.57 -0.34
CA GLU A 85 -5.97 -5.52 -0.38
C GLU A 85 -7.22 -4.83 0.19
N PRO A 86 -8.13 -4.34 -0.65
CA PRO A 86 -9.36 -3.71 -0.19
C PRO A 86 -10.21 -4.71 0.60
N TRP A 87 -10.86 -4.27 1.67
CA TRP A 87 -11.79 -5.14 2.38
C TRP A 87 -12.97 -5.55 1.49
N PRO A 88 -13.49 -6.79 1.63
CA PRO A 88 -14.63 -7.24 0.88
C PRO A 88 -15.86 -6.37 1.17
N GLY A 89 -16.77 -6.24 0.19
CA GLY A 89 -18.03 -5.52 0.36
C GLY A 89 -17.94 -3.98 0.28
N CYS A 90 -16.76 -3.39 0.13
CA CYS A 90 -16.58 -1.92 0.11
C CYS A 90 -16.97 -1.24 -1.22
N ARG A 91 -17.88 -1.81 -2.01
CA ARG A 91 -18.18 -1.32 -3.38
C ARG A 91 -18.86 0.05 -3.37
N ASN A 92 -19.83 0.23 -2.48
CA ASN A 92 -20.54 1.48 -2.29
C ASN A 92 -20.46 1.83 -0.81
N VAL A 93 -19.72 2.87 -0.47
CA VAL A 93 -19.53 3.33 0.91
C VAL A 93 -20.19 4.70 1.05
N ALA A 94 -21.16 4.79 1.97
CA ALA A 94 -21.87 6.03 2.24
C ALA A 94 -21.03 7.01 3.07
N PRO A 95 -21.27 8.33 3.01
CA PRO A 95 -20.64 9.27 3.93
C PRO A 95 -20.85 8.87 5.40
N GLY A 96 -19.78 8.90 6.20
CA GLY A 96 -19.76 8.47 7.60
C GLY A 96 -19.54 6.98 7.81
N GLU A 97 -19.65 6.15 6.76
CA GLU A 97 -19.46 4.70 6.86
C GLU A 97 -17.97 4.33 6.98
N ALA A 98 -17.70 3.31 7.81
CA ALA A 98 -16.38 2.77 8.00
C ALA A 98 -16.06 1.72 6.93
N PHE A 99 -14.83 1.76 6.42
CA PHE A 99 -14.30 0.80 5.47
C PHE A 99 -12.79 0.67 5.67
N GLY A 100 -12.12 -0.17 4.87
CA GLY A 100 -10.70 -0.36 5.05
C GLY A 100 -9.97 -1.02 3.90
N VAL A 101 -8.66 -1.03 4.06
CA VAL A 101 -7.72 -1.65 3.14
C VAL A 101 -6.56 -2.22 3.95
N ASP A 102 -6.15 -3.44 3.62
CA ASP A 102 -4.96 -4.06 4.18
C ASP A 102 -3.73 -3.67 3.35
N LEU A 103 -2.64 -3.37 4.02
CA LEU A 103 -1.34 -3.06 3.43
C LEU A 103 -0.29 -4.04 3.95
N VAL A 104 0.25 -4.85 3.05
CA VAL A 104 1.35 -5.75 3.35
C VAL A 104 2.64 -5.11 2.85
N LEU A 105 3.63 -4.91 3.74
CA LEU A 105 4.95 -4.40 3.38
C LEU A 105 5.99 -5.53 3.42
N ILE A 106 6.82 -5.58 2.39
CA ILE A 106 7.73 -6.69 2.12
C ILE A 106 9.17 -6.19 2.07
N GLY A 107 10.09 -6.93 2.69
CA GLY A 107 11.52 -6.60 2.63
C GLY A 107 11.83 -5.20 3.17
N ARG A 108 12.55 -4.39 2.39
CA ARG A 108 12.91 -3.01 2.78
C ARG A 108 11.73 -2.03 2.77
N GLY A 109 10.60 -2.38 2.15
CA GLY A 109 9.39 -1.55 2.16
C GLY A 109 8.84 -1.30 3.57
N ARG A 110 9.13 -2.20 4.51
CA ARG A 110 8.68 -2.10 5.91
C ARG A 110 9.24 -0.89 6.64
N SER A 111 10.47 -0.48 6.32
CA SER A 111 11.10 0.72 6.89
C SER A 111 10.46 2.02 6.39
N GLN A 112 9.52 1.93 5.44
CA GLN A 112 8.93 3.07 4.74
C GLN A 112 7.46 3.27 5.12
N LEU A 113 6.94 2.57 6.13
CA LEU A 113 5.54 2.58 6.55
C LEU A 113 4.98 4.00 6.72
N ALA A 114 5.74 4.92 7.32
CA ALA A 114 5.33 6.31 7.50
C ALA A 114 4.98 7.00 6.17
N TYR A 115 5.75 6.76 5.11
CA TYR A 115 5.46 7.31 3.78
C TYR A 115 4.19 6.71 3.17
N PHE A 116 3.94 5.41 3.36
CA PHE A 116 2.70 4.79 2.89
C PHE A 116 1.48 5.35 3.62
N ILE A 117 1.54 5.47 4.95
CA ILE A 117 0.45 6.03 5.76
C ILE A 117 0.17 7.47 5.33
N GLU A 118 1.21 8.30 5.19
CA GLU A 118 1.04 9.70 4.79
C GLU A 118 0.49 9.85 3.37
N ALA A 119 1.00 9.05 2.42
CA ALA A 119 0.50 9.03 1.06
C ALA A 119 -0.99 8.62 1.01
N LEU A 120 -1.39 7.58 1.74
CA LEU A 120 -2.79 7.13 1.78
C LEU A 120 -3.67 8.17 2.49
N ARG A 121 -3.21 8.78 3.58
CA ARG A 121 -3.93 9.88 4.23
C ARG A 121 -4.19 11.05 3.27
N ARG A 122 -3.20 11.45 2.48
CA ARG A 122 -3.34 12.52 1.46
C ARG A 122 -4.19 12.10 0.27
N ALA A 123 -4.15 10.83 -0.11
CA ALA A 123 -5.04 10.29 -1.15
C ALA A 123 -6.51 10.45 -0.72
N GLY A 124 -6.83 10.18 0.54
CA GLY A 124 -8.18 10.40 1.08
C GLY A 124 -8.66 11.86 1.05
N GLN A 125 -7.75 12.82 1.19
CA GLN A 125 -8.09 14.25 1.07
C GLN A 125 -8.39 14.67 -0.36
N SER A 126 -7.64 14.10 -1.32
CA SER A 126 -7.82 14.38 -2.74
C SER A 126 -8.97 13.58 -3.36
N GLY A 127 -9.45 12.55 -2.68
CA GLY A 127 -10.46 11.62 -3.16
C GLY A 127 -9.89 10.44 -3.93
N ILE A 128 -10.62 9.32 -3.93
CA ILE A 128 -10.30 8.10 -4.69
C ILE A 128 -11.46 7.69 -5.61
N GLY A 129 -11.15 6.90 -6.65
CA GLY A 129 -12.15 6.34 -7.54
C GLY A 129 -12.73 7.34 -8.55
N LYS A 130 -13.82 6.92 -9.21
CA LYS A 130 -14.53 7.74 -10.20
C LYS A 130 -15.26 8.86 -9.44
N GLY A 131 -14.88 10.12 -9.70
CA GLY A 131 -15.46 11.28 -8.99
C GLY A 131 -14.47 12.09 -8.16
N ALA A 132 -13.24 11.59 -7.96
CA ALA A 132 -12.22 12.29 -7.16
C ALA A 132 -11.93 13.71 -7.67
N ALA A 133 -11.84 13.89 -9.00
CA ALA A 133 -11.65 15.21 -9.62
C ALA A 133 -12.82 16.17 -9.41
N GLN A 134 -14.00 15.66 -9.05
CA GLN A 134 -15.21 16.43 -8.75
C GLN A 134 -15.48 16.53 -7.23
N GLY A 135 -14.52 16.10 -6.38
CA GLY A 135 -14.62 16.20 -4.93
C GLY A 135 -15.31 15.02 -4.21
N ALA A 136 -15.65 13.95 -4.93
CA ALA A 136 -16.15 12.70 -4.35
C ALA A 136 -15.01 11.76 -3.91
N GLY A 137 -15.34 10.62 -3.32
CA GLY A 137 -14.33 9.62 -2.95
C GLY A 137 -13.42 10.02 -1.78
N ARG A 138 -13.71 11.09 -1.05
CA ARG A 138 -12.90 11.56 0.08
C ARG A 138 -13.12 10.71 1.32
N TYR A 139 -12.06 10.50 2.08
CA TYR A 139 -12.08 9.78 3.36
C TYR A 139 -11.03 10.32 4.32
N VAL A 140 -11.17 9.96 5.59
CA VAL A 140 -10.14 10.13 6.61
C VAL A 140 -9.58 8.78 7.03
N LEU A 141 -8.25 8.72 7.21
CA LEU A 141 -7.60 7.58 7.83
C LEU A 141 -7.72 7.75 9.35
N ALA A 142 -8.52 6.88 9.98
CA ALA A 142 -8.84 6.92 11.40
C ALA A 142 -7.79 6.20 12.27
N GLY A 143 -7.17 5.15 11.74
CA GLY A 143 -6.12 4.43 12.45
C GLY A 143 -5.44 3.36 11.61
N VAL A 144 -4.28 2.90 12.09
CA VAL A 144 -3.55 1.78 11.51
C VAL A 144 -3.24 0.77 12.60
N GLU A 145 -3.56 -0.49 12.31
CA GLU A 145 -3.18 -1.63 13.13
C GLU A 145 -2.09 -2.44 12.42
N GLN A 146 -1.24 -3.11 13.17
CA GLN A 146 -0.23 -4.03 12.68
C GLN A 146 -0.51 -5.43 13.23
N GLU A 147 -0.41 -6.44 12.38
CA GLU A 147 -0.53 -7.83 12.80
C GLU A 147 0.68 -8.26 13.65
N ARG A 148 0.41 -8.86 14.81
CA ARG A 148 1.38 -9.46 15.72
C ARG A 148 1.00 -10.90 16.02
N ALA A 149 1.93 -11.65 16.63
CA ALA A 149 1.67 -13.03 17.07
C ALA A 149 0.44 -13.15 18.00
N ALA A 150 0.16 -12.13 18.81
CA ALA A 150 -1.00 -12.08 19.71
C ALA A 150 -2.27 -11.46 19.07
N GLY A 151 -2.25 -11.14 17.77
CA GLY A 151 -3.34 -10.49 17.05
C GLY A 151 -3.02 -9.08 16.57
N TRP A 152 -4.06 -8.30 16.25
CA TRP A 152 -3.93 -6.95 15.71
C TRP A 152 -3.70 -5.93 16.82
N GLN A 153 -2.67 -5.10 16.66
CA GLN A 153 -2.33 -4.05 17.61
C GLN A 153 -2.38 -2.69 16.92
N ARG A 154 -3.06 -1.70 17.53
CA ARG A 154 -3.07 -0.31 17.05
C ARG A 154 -1.67 0.29 17.18
N ILE A 155 -1.13 0.80 16.06
CA ILE A 155 0.20 1.43 15.99
C ILE A 155 0.14 2.91 15.60
N TYR A 156 -1.01 3.38 15.15
CA TYR A 156 -1.22 4.77 14.78
C TYR A 156 -2.70 5.15 14.88
N THR A 157 -2.96 6.34 15.38
CA THR A 157 -4.24 7.05 15.32
C THR A 157 -4.01 8.40 14.68
N THR A 158 -5.02 8.96 14.01
CA THR A 158 -4.90 10.26 13.33
C THR A 158 -4.36 11.33 14.29
N GLY A 159 -3.24 11.97 13.92
CA GLY A 159 -2.58 13.00 14.74
C GLY A 159 -1.72 12.46 15.90
N GLY A 160 -1.69 11.15 16.10
CA GLY A 160 -0.84 10.49 17.09
C GLY A 160 0.56 10.17 16.57
N ARG A 161 1.40 9.62 17.46
CA ARG A 161 2.72 9.10 17.10
C ARG A 161 2.59 7.72 16.48
N LEU A 162 3.37 7.45 15.42
CA LEU A 162 3.50 6.12 14.84
C LEU A 162 4.44 5.27 15.71
N GLU A 163 3.94 4.14 16.22
CA GLU A 163 4.69 3.19 17.03
C GLU A 163 4.74 1.84 16.33
N SER A 164 5.59 1.74 15.30
CA SER A 164 5.70 0.51 14.50
C SER A 164 6.50 -0.57 15.23
N HIS A 165 6.16 -1.82 14.93
CA HIS A 165 6.84 -2.98 15.51
C HIS A 165 7.66 -3.74 14.47
N ALA A 166 8.64 -4.50 14.97
CA ALA A 166 9.45 -5.38 14.12
C ALA A 166 8.57 -6.34 13.31
N ALA A 167 8.94 -6.49 12.04
CA ALA A 167 8.29 -7.41 11.13
C ALA A 167 8.51 -8.86 11.55
N GLN A 168 7.53 -9.70 11.27
CA GLN A 168 7.59 -11.11 11.61
C GLN A 168 7.90 -11.93 10.36
N MET A 169 8.61 -13.04 10.56
CA MET A 169 8.71 -14.04 9.52
C MET A 169 7.43 -14.88 9.60
N PRO A 170 6.63 -14.97 8.51
CA PRO A 170 5.45 -15.80 8.55
C PRO A 170 5.88 -17.25 8.79
N SER A 171 5.07 -18.00 9.55
CA SER A 171 5.25 -19.44 9.66
C SER A 171 5.03 -20.06 8.29
N ILE A 172 6.03 -20.74 7.76
CA ILE A 172 5.90 -21.50 6.52
C ILE A 172 5.08 -22.75 6.88
N PRO A 173 3.89 -22.96 6.27
CA PRO A 173 3.12 -24.17 6.51
C PRO A 173 3.95 -25.40 6.07
N PRO A 174 3.76 -26.56 6.71
CA PRO A 174 4.45 -27.77 6.29
C PRO A 174 4.12 -28.09 4.83
N LEU A 175 5.06 -28.72 4.13
CA LEU A 175 4.83 -29.19 2.77
C LEU A 175 3.65 -30.19 2.80
N PRO A 176 2.57 -29.95 2.05
CA PRO A 176 1.46 -30.90 2.01
C PRO A 176 1.94 -32.25 1.47
N MET A 177 1.58 -33.34 2.16
CA MET A 177 1.86 -34.68 1.66
C MET A 177 0.80 -35.06 0.63
N GLY A 178 1.11 -34.86 -0.66
CA GLY A 178 0.25 -35.29 -1.77
C GLY A 178 0.07 -34.24 -2.86
N LEU A 179 -0.87 -34.49 -3.75
CA LEU A 179 -1.22 -33.59 -4.85
C LEU A 179 -1.86 -32.31 -4.31
N VAL A 180 -1.31 -31.17 -4.72
CA VAL A 180 -1.90 -29.84 -4.46
C VAL A 180 -2.78 -29.47 -5.64
N ARG A 181 -4.06 -29.18 -5.39
CA ARG A 181 -4.95 -28.55 -6.37
C ARG A 181 -4.97 -27.04 -6.11
N VAL A 182 -4.74 -26.26 -7.16
CA VAL A 182 -4.90 -24.80 -7.15
C VAL A 182 -6.17 -24.49 -7.94
N GLU A 183 -7.17 -23.93 -7.26
CA GLU A 183 -8.39 -23.42 -7.89
C GLU A 183 -8.30 -21.90 -7.98
N LEU A 184 -8.34 -21.38 -9.21
CA LEU A 184 -8.38 -19.95 -9.46
C LEU A 184 -9.84 -19.51 -9.39
N LEU A 185 -10.20 -18.77 -8.35
CA LEU A 185 -11.52 -18.14 -8.24
C LEU A 185 -11.52 -16.90 -9.15
N THR A 186 -12.27 -16.99 -10.26
CA THR A 186 -12.51 -15.88 -11.20
C THR A 186 -13.80 -15.14 -10.85
#